data_AF-A0A6M8VGU6-F1
#
_entry.id   AF-A0A6M8VGU6-F1
#
_cell.length_a   1.000
_cell.length_b   1.000
_cell.length_c   1.000
_cell.angle_alpha   90.00
_cell.angle_beta   90.00
_cell.angle_gamma   90.00
#
_symmetry.space_group_name_H-M   'P 1'
#
loop_
_entity.id
_entity.type
_entity.pdbx_description
1 polymer ?
#
loop_
_entity_poly.entity_id
_entity_poly.type
_entity_poly.pdbx_seq_one_letter_code
_entity_poly.pdbx_strand_id
1 'polypeptide(L)'
;MKQILALISILIVAAGLTFSQQNNTEVFSDEKVIEVNPLDRKITEPKNELCPVEGEEINSTITQLIYNNKIIGFCCEVCDEAFLKNPKAYEDKLNGKDA
;
A
#
# COMPACT_ATOMS: atom_id res chain seq x y z
N MET A 1 -31.56 -45.30 -32.94
CA MET A 1 -30.20 -45.30 -32.34
C MET A 1 -29.31 -44.17 -32.84
N LYS A 2 -29.35 -43.77 -34.12
CA LYS A 2 -28.52 -42.67 -34.67
C LYS A 2 -28.93 -41.25 -34.19
N GLN A 3 -30.21 -41.04 -33.88
CA GLN A 3 -30.77 -39.77 -33.34
C GLN A 3 -30.43 -39.54 -31.85
N ILE A 4 -30.24 -40.62 -31.07
CA ILE A 4 -29.93 -40.54 -29.63
C ILE A 4 -28.44 -40.16 -29.42
N LEU A 5 -27.57 -40.54 -30.37
CA LEU A 5 -26.14 -40.20 -30.35
C LEU A 5 -25.86 -38.69 -30.55
N ALA A 6 -26.77 -37.97 -31.20
CA ALA A 6 -26.66 -36.52 -31.44
C ALA A 6 -27.10 -35.66 -30.23
N LEU A 7 -27.96 -36.20 -29.34
CA LEU A 7 -28.41 -35.47 -28.15
C LEU A 7 -27.41 -35.57 -26.99
N ILE A 8 -26.67 -36.68 -26.90
CA ILE A 8 -25.62 -36.87 -25.89
C ILE A 8 -24.41 -35.96 -26.17
N SER A 9 -24.14 -35.64 -27.43
CA SER A 9 -23.05 -34.72 -27.83
C SER A 9 -23.39 -33.25 -27.54
N ILE A 10 -24.66 -32.84 -27.65
CA ILE A 10 -25.13 -31.49 -27.28
C ILE A 10 -25.08 -31.25 -25.76
N LEU A 11 -25.27 -32.28 -24.94
CA LEU A 11 -25.20 -32.18 -23.48
C LEU A 11 -23.78 -31.97 -22.94
N ILE A 12 -22.74 -32.42 -23.66
CA ILE A 12 -21.34 -32.26 -23.24
C ILE A 12 -20.85 -30.83 -23.50
N VAL A 13 -21.40 -30.11 -24.49
CA VAL A 13 -21.03 -28.72 -24.79
C VAL A 13 -21.61 -27.74 -23.76
N ALA A 14 -22.75 -28.06 -23.13
CA ALA A 14 -23.36 -27.20 -22.11
C ALA A 14 -22.60 -27.19 -20.77
N ALA A 15 -21.83 -28.24 -20.47
CA ALA A 15 -21.05 -28.34 -19.22
C ALA A 15 -19.67 -27.65 -19.30
N GLY A 16 -19.19 -27.27 -20.49
CA GLY A 16 -17.88 -26.65 -20.72
C GLY A 16 -17.85 -25.12 -20.60
N LEU A 17 -19.00 -24.46 -20.46
CA LEU A 17 -19.07 -22.99 -20.38
C LEU A 17 -18.94 -22.44 -18.95
N THR A 18 -18.80 -23.29 -17.93
CA THR A 18 -18.70 -22.87 -16.53
C THR A 18 -17.33 -23.12 -15.89
N PHE A 19 -16.25 -23.21 -16.69
CA PHE A 19 -14.89 -23.33 -16.16
C PHE A 19 -13.92 -22.32 -16.79
N SER A 20 -14.00 -21.04 -16.41
CA SER A 20 -12.82 -20.18 -16.33
C SER A 20 -13.16 -18.90 -15.56
N GLN A 21 -12.32 -18.58 -14.57
CA GLN A 21 -12.37 -17.43 -13.65
C GLN A 21 -13.16 -17.67 -12.35
N GLN A 22 -12.74 -18.68 -11.59
CA GLN A 22 -12.66 -18.49 -10.14
C GLN A 22 -11.32 -17.81 -9.85
N ASN A 23 -11.23 -16.52 -10.17
CA ASN A 23 -10.40 -15.63 -9.40
C ASN A 23 -11.34 -14.93 -8.42
N ASN A 24 -11.19 -15.30 -7.17
CA ASN A 24 -11.66 -14.59 -6.00
C ASN A 24 -11.17 -13.13 -6.03
N THR A 25 -11.83 -12.29 -6.84
CA THR A 25 -12.05 -10.91 -6.44
C THR A 25 -13.11 -10.99 -5.36
N GLU A 26 -12.66 -11.02 -4.11
CA GLU A 26 -13.47 -10.45 -3.05
C GLU A 26 -13.77 -9.03 -3.49
N VAL A 27 -15.00 -8.83 -3.96
CA VAL A 27 -15.61 -7.50 -4.05
C VAL A 27 -15.62 -7.03 -2.61
N PHE A 28 -14.59 -6.28 -2.23
CA PHE A 28 -14.56 -5.45 -1.05
C PHE A 28 -15.76 -4.51 -1.20
N SER A 29 -16.87 -4.89 -0.58
CA SER A 29 -18.16 -4.21 -0.68
C SER A 29 -18.17 -2.94 0.18
N ASP A 30 -17.08 -2.18 0.16
CA ASP A 30 -16.90 -0.90 0.85
C ASP A 30 -15.84 -0.03 0.13
N GLU A 31 -15.86 0.04 -1.21
CA GLU A 31 -15.25 1.21 -1.87
C GLU A 31 -16.16 2.41 -1.63
N LYS A 32 -16.12 2.93 -0.40
CA LYS A 32 -16.59 4.27 -0.13
C LYS A 32 -15.67 5.21 -0.90
N VAL A 33 -16.13 5.70 -2.04
CA VAL A 33 -15.49 6.83 -2.72
C VAL A 33 -15.62 8.03 -1.78
N ILE A 34 -14.55 8.33 -1.04
CA ILE A 34 -14.47 9.51 -0.19
C ILE A 34 -13.92 10.64 -1.05
N GLU A 35 -14.64 11.75 -1.12
CA GLU A 35 -14.11 12.99 -1.66
C GLU A 35 -12.92 13.42 -0.79
N VAL A 36 -11.71 13.21 -1.30
CA VAL A 36 -10.49 13.66 -0.64
C VAL A 36 -10.22 15.09 -1.12
N ASN A 37 -10.38 16.07 -0.24
CA ASN A 37 -9.86 17.40 -0.50
C ASN A 37 -8.32 17.31 -0.39
N PRO A 38 -7.56 17.69 -1.43
CA PRO A 38 -6.10 17.73 -1.36
C PRO A 38 -5.56 18.57 -0.20
N LEU A 39 -6.35 19.50 0.33
CA LEU A 39 -6.02 20.33 1.50
C LEU A 39 -6.18 19.58 2.84
N ASP A 40 -6.98 18.51 2.89
CA ASP A 40 -7.18 17.70 4.09
C ASP A 40 -6.03 16.70 4.30
N ARG A 41 -5.30 16.37 3.22
CA ARG A 41 -4.05 15.63 3.33
C ARG A 41 -3.02 16.61 3.88
N LYS A 42 -2.71 16.53 5.18
CA LYS A 42 -1.65 17.34 5.79
C LYS A 42 -0.29 16.85 5.27
N ILE A 43 0.04 17.25 4.04
CA ILE A 43 1.26 16.85 3.33
C ILE A 43 2.52 17.33 4.07
N THR A 44 2.37 18.26 5.01
CA THR A 44 3.45 18.89 5.78
C THR A 44 3.85 18.16 7.06
N GLU A 45 3.28 16.99 7.36
CA GLU A 45 3.66 16.21 8.55
C GLU A 45 4.59 15.03 8.25
N PRO A 46 5.53 14.73 9.16
CA PRO A 46 6.30 13.49 9.13
C PRO A 46 5.43 12.25 9.14
N LYS A 47 5.83 11.23 8.37
CA LYS A 47 5.13 9.95 8.31
C LYS A 47 5.44 9.04 9.51
N ASN A 48 6.58 9.28 10.16
CA ASN A 48 7.09 8.54 11.31
C ASN A 48 6.88 9.32 12.62
N GLU A 49 6.65 8.58 13.71
CA GLU A 49 6.58 9.13 15.08
C GLU A 49 7.92 9.03 15.82
N LEU A 50 8.72 8.01 15.47
CA LEU A 50 10.05 7.77 16.02
C LEU A 50 11.13 8.07 14.98
N CYS A 51 12.25 8.61 15.44
CA CYS A 51 13.43 8.88 14.64
C CYS A 51 13.99 7.57 14.07
N PRO A 52 14.22 7.46 12.75
CA PRO A 52 14.71 6.22 12.17
C PRO A 52 16.20 5.96 12.46
N VAL A 53 16.92 6.95 12.98
CA VAL A 53 18.35 6.82 13.33
C VAL A 53 18.50 6.26 14.74
N GLU A 54 17.90 6.94 15.73
CA GLU A 54 18.09 6.63 17.17
C GLU A 54 16.86 6.01 17.85
N GLY A 55 15.67 6.07 17.24
CA GLY A 55 14.44 5.48 17.78
C GLY A 55 13.68 6.32 18.81
N GLU A 56 14.14 7.54 19.10
CA GLU A 56 13.46 8.49 20.00
C GLU A 56 12.32 9.25 19.30
N GLU A 57 11.44 9.91 20.06
CA GLU A 57 10.34 10.71 19.49
C GLU A 57 10.86 11.84 18.59
N ILE A 58 10.15 12.10 17.49
CA ILE A 58 10.49 13.21 16.60
C ILE A 58 10.32 14.57 17.30
N ASN A 59 11.21 15.50 16.98
CA ASN A 59 11.09 16.87 17.41
C ASN A 59 10.70 17.76 16.21
N SER A 60 9.56 18.44 16.31
CA SER A 60 9.00 19.28 15.24
C SER A 60 9.84 20.51 14.91
N THR A 61 10.80 20.89 15.76
CA THR A 61 11.75 21.97 15.49
C THR A 61 12.93 21.55 14.63
N ILE A 62 13.15 20.24 14.45
CA ILE A 62 14.24 19.70 13.65
C ILE A 62 13.84 19.69 12.18
N THR A 63 14.82 19.96 11.31
CA THR A 63 14.66 19.89 9.86
C THR A 63 14.08 18.54 9.46
N GLN A 64 13.03 18.56 8.64
CA GLN A 64 12.41 17.36 8.08
C GLN A 64 12.91 17.16 6.65
N LEU A 65 13.01 15.91 6.23
CA LEU A 65 13.52 15.56 4.91
C LEU A 65 12.47 14.81 4.09
N ILE A 66 12.49 14.99 2.77
CA ILE A 66 11.63 14.23 1.87
C ILE A 66 12.44 13.05 1.34
N TYR A 67 11.96 11.83 1.60
CA TYR A 67 12.52 10.58 1.09
C TYR A 67 11.39 9.67 0.60
N ASN A 68 11.50 9.14 -0.63
CA ASN A 68 10.46 8.30 -1.24
C ASN A 68 9.05 8.92 -1.17
N ASN A 69 8.94 10.22 -1.48
CA ASN A 69 7.69 11.00 -1.44
C ASN A 69 7.02 11.06 -0.05
N LYS A 70 7.77 10.79 1.02
CA LYS A 70 7.33 10.89 2.40
C LYS A 70 8.17 11.93 3.13
N ILE A 71 7.53 12.74 3.96
CA ILE A 71 8.24 13.59 4.92
C ILE A 71 8.71 12.71 6.08
N ILE A 72 9.99 12.80 6.42
CA ILE A 72 10.65 12.08 7.49
C ILE A 72 11.09 13.09 8.56
N GLY A 73 10.71 12.83 9.80
CA GLY A 73 11.08 13.63 10.97
C GLY A 73 12.20 12.99 11.80
N PHE A 74 12.89 13.81 12.59
CA PHE A 74 14.07 13.40 13.38
C PHE A 74 14.01 13.97 14.79
N CYS A 75 14.71 13.34 15.74
CA CYS A 75 14.79 13.81 17.13
C CYS A 75 15.84 14.93 17.31
N CYS A 76 16.88 14.98 16.47
CA CYS A 76 17.97 15.96 16.55
C CYS A 76 18.63 16.26 15.18
N GLU A 77 19.42 17.34 15.13
CA GLU A 77 20.19 17.81 13.95
C GLU A 77 21.35 16.90 13.53
N VAL A 78 21.73 15.93 14.37
CA VAL A 78 22.73 14.94 13.97
C VAL A 78 22.08 13.79 13.20
N CYS A 79 20.81 13.51 13.50
CA CYS A 79 20.06 12.41 12.90
C CYS A 79 19.65 12.69 11.45
N ASP A 80 19.20 13.91 11.13
CA ASP A 80 18.88 14.29 9.75
C ASP A 80 20.15 14.29 8.88
N GLU A 81 21.29 14.79 9.39
CA GLU A 81 22.59 14.68 8.72
C GLU A 81 23.03 13.23 8.47
N ALA A 82 22.88 12.36 9.48
CA ALA A 82 23.21 10.95 9.35
C ALA A 82 22.32 10.25 8.30
N PHE A 83 21.02 10.58 8.31
CA PHE A 83 20.06 10.07 7.35
C PHE A 83 20.38 10.55 5.92
N LEU A 84 20.77 11.81 5.72
CA LEU A 84 21.18 12.33 4.40
C LEU A 84 22.36 11.56 3.80
N LYS A 85 23.30 11.11 4.64
CA LYS A 85 24.50 10.39 4.18
C LYS A 85 24.17 8.98 3.68
N ASN A 86 23.20 8.30 4.29
CA ASN A 86 22.83 6.94 3.91
C ASN A 86 21.37 6.61 4.26
N PRO A 87 20.39 7.15 3.53
CA PRO A 87 18.98 7.00 3.88
C PRO A 87 18.50 5.54 3.78
N LYS A 88 19.07 4.78 2.85
CA LYS A 88 18.74 3.36 2.64
C LYS A 88 19.07 2.49 3.86
N ALA A 89 20.08 2.85 4.65
CA ALA A 89 20.41 2.11 5.88
C ALA A 89 19.33 2.19 6.97
N TYR A 90 18.38 3.13 6.83
CA TYR A 90 17.33 3.38 7.80
C TYR A 90 15.93 3.09 7.25
N GLU A 91 15.82 2.59 6.02
CA GLU A 91 14.54 2.39 5.33
C GLU A 91 13.61 1.43 6.10
N ASP A 92 14.15 0.35 6.65
CA ASP A 92 13.40 -0.64 7.44
C ASP A 92 12.88 -0.07 8.78
N LYS A 93 13.41 1.07 9.22
CA LYS A 93 13.04 1.74 10.49
C LYS A 93 12.04 2.88 10.27
N LEU A 94 11.63 3.14 9.03
CA LEU A 94 10.62 4.13 8.71
C LEU A 94 9.24 3.55 9.00
N ASN A 95 8.87 3.55 10.27
CA ASN A 95 7.53 3.14 10.70
C ASN A 95 6.50 4.01 9.97
N GLY A 96 5.72 3.39 9.08
CA GLY A 96 4.62 4.08 8.44
C GLY A 96 3.45 4.15 9.41
N LYS A 97 2.86 5.33 9.60
CA LYS A 97 1.49 5.44 10.14
C LYS A 97 0.41 4.61 9.38
N ASP A 98 0.78 3.94 8.28
CA ASP A 98 -0.08 3.06 7.46
C ASP A 98 0.50 1.64 7.28
N ALA A 99 1.53 1.24 8.04
CA ALA A 99 2.11 -0.11 7.99
C ALA A 99 1.39 -1.06 8.96
#